data_AF-A0A9X2U8U0-F1
#
_entry.id   AF-A0A9X2U8U0-F1
#
_cell.length_a   1.000
_cell.length_b   1.000
_cell.length_c   1.000
_cell.angle_alpha   90.00
_cell.angle_beta   90.00
_cell.angle_gamma   90.00
#
_symmetry.space_group_name_H-M   'P 1'
#
loop_
_entity.id
_entity.type
_entity.pdbx_description
1 polymer ?
#
loop_
_entity_poly.entity_id
_entity_poly.type
_entity_poly.pdbx_seq_one_letter_code
_entity_poly.pdbx_strand_id
1 'polypeptide(L)'
;MHRLRWIAIVPLLLLLAPPAVAQEPVPTTVVVRAVSNDAKLIQDPVGGARITIEHARSGEVLAEGRQTGDSGSTEKIMRQPHERGASIYDAPGAAQYETTLDLTEPTRVRVTAEGPLDYPQATQTASKTVLLVPGEDVTGDGITLTLHGFIVEVLKPSSTGPQPGSELSVRARVRMLCGCPTEPGGMWDANRYTIRAQLLRDGAVVAEAPLAFAGTTNEYAGTVSVPEAGATRLRVMAQDADRINFGAVTRPLSQK
;
A
#
# COMPACT_ATOMS: atom_id res chain seq x y z
N MET A 1 83.53 40.52 -3.96
CA MET A 1 82.43 39.86 -4.72
C MET A 1 82.36 38.39 -4.31
N HIS A 2 81.51 37.99 -3.37
CA HIS A 2 81.08 36.60 -3.25
C HIS A 2 79.67 36.55 -2.66
N ARG A 3 78.82 35.79 -3.34
CA ARG A 3 77.37 35.84 -3.26
C ARG A 3 76.81 35.06 -2.07
N LEU A 4 75.88 35.74 -1.41
CA LEU A 4 74.94 35.31 -0.41
C LEU A 4 74.15 34.07 -0.85
N ARG A 5 74.10 33.02 -0.02
CA ARG A 5 73.15 31.90 -0.14
C ARG A 5 72.27 31.88 1.10
N TRP A 6 71.10 32.50 1.01
CA TRP A 6 70.03 32.34 1.99
C TRP A 6 69.40 30.97 1.79
N ILE A 7 69.50 30.10 2.79
CA ILE A 7 68.72 28.88 2.85
C ILE A 7 67.35 29.29 3.40
N ALA A 8 66.36 29.38 2.53
CA ALA A 8 64.97 29.58 2.93
C ALA A 8 64.46 28.28 3.56
N ILE A 9 64.36 28.26 4.88
CA ILE A 9 63.67 27.20 5.62
C ILE A 9 62.18 27.48 5.48
N VAL A 10 61.51 26.73 4.60
CA VAL A 10 60.04 26.73 4.49
C VAL A 10 59.51 25.90 5.68
N PRO A 11 58.72 26.47 6.60
CA PRO A 11 58.10 25.67 7.63
C PRO A 11 56.98 24.85 6.98
N LEU A 12 57.15 23.53 6.95
CA LEU A 12 56.09 22.59 6.57
C LEU A 12 55.04 22.59 7.70
N LEU A 13 54.07 23.51 7.61
CA LEU A 13 52.84 23.45 8.40
C LEU A 13 52.06 22.21 7.98
N LEU A 14 52.28 21.11 8.70
CA LEU A 14 51.35 19.99 8.76
C LEU A 14 50.03 20.52 9.32
N LEU A 15 49.09 20.86 8.43
CA LEU A 15 47.69 21.04 8.78
C LEU A 15 47.19 19.69 9.31
N LEU A 16 47.23 19.51 10.64
CA LEU A 16 46.40 18.49 11.28
C LEU A 16 44.95 18.92 11.04
N ALA A 17 44.31 18.35 10.03
CA ALA A 17 42.87 18.41 9.92
C ALA A 17 42.30 17.85 11.23
N PRO A 18 41.41 18.59 11.94
CA PRO A 18 40.76 18.02 13.11
C PRO A 18 40.07 16.72 12.68
N PRO A 19 40.15 15.65 13.49
CA PRO A 19 39.42 14.43 13.18
C PRO A 19 37.95 14.80 12.96
N ALA A 20 37.38 14.35 11.85
CA ALA A 20 35.94 14.48 11.62
C ALA A 20 35.25 13.76 12.78
N VAL A 21 34.73 14.54 13.74
CA VAL A 21 33.96 13.99 14.85
C VAL A 21 32.66 13.51 14.22
N ALA A 22 32.52 12.19 14.09
CA ALA A 22 31.22 11.61 13.79
C ALA A 22 30.29 12.06 14.92
N GLN A 23 29.23 12.79 14.56
CA GLN A 23 28.20 13.17 15.51
C GLN A 23 27.65 11.88 16.14
N GLU A 24 27.46 11.88 17.46
CA GLU A 24 26.87 10.73 18.15
C GLU A 24 25.47 10.46 17.56
N PRO A 25 25.10 9.19 17.32
CA PRO A 25 23.76 8.88 16.83
C PRO A 25 22.69 9.41 17.78
N VAL A 26 21.75 10.18 17.24
CA VAL A 26 20.64 10.75 18.00
C VAL A 26 19.39 9.92 17.72
N PRO A 27 18.77 9.32 18.75
CA PRO A 27 17.51 8.61 18.61
C PRO A 27 16.44 9.52 18.03
N THR A 28 15.77 9.07 16.98
CA THR A 28 14.74 9.82 16.25
C THR A 28 13.54 8.92 16.02
N THR A 29 12.41 9.23 16.63
CA THR A 29 11.17 8.45 16.51
C THR A 29 10.50 8.75 15.18
N VAL A 30 10.05 7.71 14.48
CA VAL A 30 9.38 7.83 13.18
C VAL A 30 8.13 6.96 13.18
N VAL A 31 6.98 7.61 13.00
CA VAL A 31 5.70 6.96 12.76
C VAL A 31 5.40 6.95 11.26
N VAL A 32 4.98 5.80 10.74
CA VAL A 32 4.58 5.60 9.35
C VAL A 32 3.22 4.93 9.30
N ARG A 33 2.37 5.38 8.37
CA ARG A 33 1.03 4.83 8.15
C ARG A 33 0.72 4.56 6.68
N ALA A 34 0.37 3.32 6.36
CA ALA A 34 -0.26 2.91 5.12
C ALA A 34 -1.79 3.11 5.21
N VAL A 35 -2.35 3.80 4.23
CA VAL A 35 -3.76 4.18 4.17
C VAL A 35 -4.37 3.64 2.88
N SER A 36 -5.55 3.01 2.95
CA SER A 36 -6.33 2.70 1.77
C SER A 36 -6.88 4.00 1.17
N ASN A 37 -6.69 4.21 -0.12
CA ASN A 37 -7.14 5.40 -0.83
C ASN A 37 -8.66 5.59 -0.71
N ASP A 38 -9.08 6.82 -0.40
CA ASP A 38 -10.46 7.20 -0.10
C ASP A 38 -11.14 6.31 0.97
N ALA A 39 -10.34 5.83 1.92
CA ALA A 39 -10.78 4.99 3.00
C ALA A 39 -9.87 5.16 4.23
N LYS A 40 -9.70 4.09 4.99
CA LYS A 40 -9.07 4.11 6.31
C LYS A 40 -7.70 3.42 6.33
N LEU A 41 -7.09 3.35 7.50
CA LEU A 41 -5.80 2.70 7.71
C LEU A 41 -5.87 1.21 7.34
N ILE A 42 -4.80 0.70 6.72
CA ILE A 42 -4.62 -0.74 6.53
C ILE A 42 -4.42 -1.37 7.92
N GLN A 43 -5.27 -2.32 8.29
CA GLN A 43 -5.41 -2.79 9.68
C GLN A 43 -5.13 -4.28 9.82
N ASP A 44 -5.06 -4.77 11.06
CA ASP A 44 -4.75 -6.17 11.36
C ASP A 44 -5.68 -7.19 10.66
N PRO A 45 -7.01 -7.01 10.55
CA PRO A 45 -7.88 -7.95 9.83
C PRO A 45 -7.58 -8.15 8.33
N VAL A 46 -6.69 -7.34 7.75
CA VAL A 46 -6.18 -7.52 6.38
C VAL A 46 -4.67 -7.77 6.33
N GLY A 47 -4.07 -8.13 7.47
CA GLY A 47 -2.65 -8.42 7.62
C GLY A 47 -1.78 -7.19 7.88
N GLY A 48 -2.35 -5.99 7.93
CA GLY A 48 -1.57 -4.74 8.01
C GLY A 48 -0.78 -4.47 6.71
N ALA A 49 0.26 -3.65 6.83
CA ALA A 49 1.19 -3.34 5.74
C ALA A 49 2.64 -3.52 6.21
N ARG A 50 3.51 -4.01 5.33
CA ARG A 50 4.96 -3.97 5.57
C ARG A 50 5.46 -2.56 5.28
N ILE A 51 6.20 -2.01 6.22
CA ILE A 51 6.85 -0.71 6.11
C ILE A 51 8.35 -0.92 6.10
N THR A 52 9.03 -0.38 5.10
CA THR A 52 10.50 -0.36 5.00
C THR A 52 10.97 1.08 4.90
N ILE A 53 11.93 1.47 5.74
CA ILE A 53 12.62 2.75 5.71
C ILE A 53 14.06 2.50 5.25
N GLU A 54 14.42 3.00 4.08
CA GLU A 54 15.75 2.82 3.49
C GLU A 54 16.47 4.15 3.32
N HIS A 55 17.78 4.19 3.54
CA HIS A 55 18.60 5.32 3.17
C HIS A 55 18.51 5.53 1.64
N ALA A 56 18.07 6.71 1.19
CA ALA A 56 17.63 6.92 -0.19
C ALA A 56 18.74 6.80 -1.25
N ARG A 57 20.02 7.00 -0.87
CA ARG A 57 21.15 6.87 -1.80
C ARG A 57 21.77 5.47 -1.82
N SER A 58 22.15 4.93 -0.67
CA SER A 58 22.79 3.62 -0.54
C SER A 58 21.81 2.44 -0.68
N GLY A 59 20.52 2.64 -0.41
CA GLY A 59 19.53 1.56 -0.34
C GLY A 59 19.63 0.71 0.94
N GLU A 60 20.43 1.14 1.92
CA GLU A 60 20.53 0.47 3.22
C GLU A 60 19.19 0.52 3.96
N VAL A 61 18.68 -0.63 4.41
CA VAL A 61 17.48 -0.70 5.24
C VAL A 61 17.82 -0.21 6.64
N LEU A 62 17.24 0.92 7.03
CA LEU A 62 17.42 1.51 8.37
C LEU A 62 16.43 0.94 9.38
N ALA A 63 15.22 0.60 8.92
CA ALA A 63 14.22 -0.10 9.72
C ALA A 63 13.20 -0.79 8.81
N GLU A 64 12.65 -1.90 9.30
CA GLU A 64 11.54 -2.60 8.66
C GLU A 64 10.59 -3.17 9.72
N GLY A 65 9.30 -3.18 9.43
CA GLY A 65 8.33 -3.90 10.25
C GLY A 65 6.93 -3.88 9.67
N ARG A 66 5.99 -4.38 10.46
CA ARG A 66 4.58 -4.44 10.10
C ARG A 66 3.81 -3.34 10.82
N GLN A 67 2.98 -2.61 10.07
CA GLN A 67 1.94 -1.77 10.64
C GLN A 67 0.86 -2.63 11.29
N THR A 68 0.53 -2.35 12.54
CA THR A 68 -0.45 -3.11 13.35
C THR A 68 -1.43 -2.18 14.05
N GLY A 69 -2.65 -2.65 14.30
CA GLY A 69 -3.73 -1.88 14.92
C GLY A 69 -5.04 -1.90 14.12
N ASP A 70 -5.99 -1.08 14.55
CA ASP A 70 -7.30 -0.95 13.92
C ASP A 70 -7.33 0.09 12.78
N SER A 71 -8.42 0.15 12.02
CA SER A 71 -8.57 1.09 10.90
C SER A 71 -8.63 2.57 11.28
N GLY A 72 -8.61 2.93 12.56
CA GLY A 72 -8.78 4.29 13.06
C GLY A 72 -10.24 4.74 13.14
N SER A 73 -10.42 5.99 13.59
CA SER A 73 -11.74 6.59 13.80
C SER A 73 -12.48 6.87 12.48
N THR A 74 -13.58 6.14 12.24
CA THR A 74 -14.44 6.38 11.07
C THR A 74 -14.99 7.82 11.06
N GLU A 75 -15.33 8.37 12.22
CA GLU A 75 -15.87 9.72 12.33
C GLU A 75 -14.84 10.76 11.88
N LYS A 76 -13.63 10.69 12.43
CA LYS A 76 -12.53 11.63 12.14
C LYS A 76 -12.02 11.49 10.70
N ILE A 77 -11.86 10.25 10.22
CA ILE A 77 -11.27 9.99 8.90
C ILE A 77 -12.27 10.26 7.77
N MET A 78 -13.53 9.83 7.92
CA MET A 78 -14.46 9.75 6.77
C MET A 78 -15.64 10.74 6.81
N ARG A 79 -16.02 11.26 7.98
CA ARG A 79 -17.25 12.06 8.13
C ARG A 79 -16.96 13.54 8.36
N GLN A 80 -15.91 13.85 9.10
CA GLN A 80 -15.54 15.22 9.42
C GLN A 80 -14.75 15.88 8.27
N PRO A 81 -15.02 17.15 7.95
CA PRO A 81 -14.15 17.93 7.08
C PRO A 81 -12.74 18.03 7.66
N HIS A 82 -11.71 17.87 6.82
CA HIS A 82 -10.32 18.00 7.24
C HIS A 82 -9.81 19.41 7.03
N GLU A 83 -9.40 20.05 8.11
CA GLU A 83 -8.71 21.34 8.05
C GLU A 83 -7.22 21.16 7.78
N ARG A 84 -6.59 22.19 7.21
CA ARG A 84 -5.16 22.16 6.91
C ARG A 84 -4.33 21.95 8.18
N GLY A 85 -3.56 20.86 8.23
CA GLY A 85 -2.68 20.55 9.35
C GLY A 85 -3.36 19.85 10.52
N ALA A 86 -4.66 19.55 10.42
CA ALA A 86 -5.33 18.70 11.39
C ALA A 86 -4.74 17.28 11.35
N SER A 87 -4.56 16.67 12.51
CA SER A 87 -4.36 15.23 12.58
C SER A 87 -5.65 14.53 12.14
N ILE A 88 -5.50 13.48 11.33
CA ILE A 88 -6.58 12.67 10.77
C ILE A 88 -6.52 11.25 11.33
N TYR A 89 -5.32 10.66 11.39
CA TYR A 89 -5.12 9.23 11.67
C TYR A 89 -4.63 8.94 13.09
N ASP A 90 -4.03 9.92 13.76
CA ASP A 90 -3.60 9.75 15.15
C ASP A 90 -4.82 9.60 16.08
N ALA A 91 -5.01 8.38 16.55
CA ALA A 91 -6.02 7.99 17.51
C ALA A 91 -5.55 6.73 18.25
N PRO A 92 -5.98 6.51 19.51
CA PRO A 92 -5.62 5.31 20.26
C PRO A 92 -6.01 4.04 19.49
N GLY A 93 -5.06 3.10 19.34
CA GLY A 93 -5.27 1.83 18.65
C GLY A 93 -5.20 1.88 17.12
N ALA A 94 -5.15 3.07 16.52
CA ALA A 94 -5.09 3.24 15.08
C ALA A 94 -3.79 2.66 14.50
N ALA A 95 -3.92 1.93 13.40
CA ALA A 95 -2.80 1.17 12.85
C ALA A 95 -1.61 2.07 12.46
N GLN A 96 -0.43 1.70 12.96
CA GLN A 96 0.82 2.37 12.63
C GLN A 96 2.01 1.41 12.66
N TYR A 97 3.10 1.82 12.00
CA TYR A 97 4.43 1.32 12.30
C TYR A 97 5.22 2.46 12.97
N GLU A 98 5.67 2.24 14.19
CA GLU A 98 6.48 3.18 14.96
C GLU A 98 7.84 2.54 15.23
N THR A 99 8.90 3.28 14.97
CA THR A 99 10.28 2.84 15.17
C THR A 99 11.17 4.01 15.59
N THR A 100 12.34 3.71 16.13
CA THR A 100 13.36 4.71 16.48
C THR A 100 14.60 4.46 15.64
N LEU A 101 15.08 5.50 14.96
CA LEU A 101 16.28 5.47 14.15
C LEU A 101 17.38 6.26 14.84
N ASP A 102 18.57 5.66 14.97
CA ASP A 102 19.75 6.34 15.47
C ASP A 102 20.45 7.05 14.31
N LEU A 103 20.23 8.36 14.18
CA LEU A 103 20.71 9.17 13.05
C LEU A 103 21.89 10.05 13.46
N THR A 104 22.96 10.08 12.67
CA THR A 104 24.13 10.94 12.93
C THR A 104 24.12 12.24 12.11
N GLU A 105 23.32 12.30 11.05
CA GLU A 105 23.18 13.47 10.19
C GLU A 105 21.78 13.53 9.55
N PRO A 106 21.35 14.69 9.01
CA PRO A 106 20.13 14.76 8.22
C PRO A 106 20.11 13.73 7.08
N THR A 107 19.24 12.74 7.22
CA THR A 107 19.26 11.53 6.41
C THR A 107 18.06 11.50 5.48
N ARG A 108 18.31 11.47 4.17
CA ARG A 108 17.23 11.31 3.19
C ARG A 108 16.86 9.84 3.13
N VAL A 109 15.61 9.52 3.40
CA VAL A 109 15.09 8.15 3.41
C VAL A 109 14.00 7.95 2.36
N ARG A 110 13.94 6.76 1.78
CA ARG A 110 12.78 6.26 1.03
C ARG A 110 11.98 5.37 1.97
N VAL A 111 10.77 5.83 2.30
CA VAL A 111 9.80 5.04 3.07
C VAL A 111 8.88 4.35 2.08
N THR A 112 8.70 3.05 2.23
CA THR A 112 7.87 2.21 1.36
C THR A 112 6.81 1.51 2.21
N ALA A 113 5.57 1.51 1.74
CA ALA A 113 4.48 0.71 2.28
C ALA A 113 4.06 -0.33 1.26
N GLU A 114 3.95 -1.58 1.68
CA GLU A 114 3.46 -2.72 0.90
C GLU A 114 2.29 -3.40 1.65
N GLY A 115 1.11 -3.46 1.05
CA GLY A 115 -0.04 -4.12 1.67
C GLY A 115 -1.32 -4.06 0.83
N PRO A 116 -2.42 -4.68 1.29
CA PRO A 116 -2.54 -5.49 2.51
C PRO A 116 -1.77 -6.83 2.41
N LEU A 117 -1.23 -7.32 3.53
CA LEU A 117 -0.34 -8.49 3.53
C LEU A 117 -1.08 -9.84 3.43
N ASP A 118 -2.33 -9.93 3.90
CA ASP A 118 -3.11 -11.19 3.86
C ASP A 118 -3.76 -11.45 2.50
N TYR A 119 -3.68 -10.49 1.56
CA TYR A 119 -4.27 -10.58 0.23
C TYR A 119 -3.22 -10.29 -0.85
N PRO A 120 -2.28 -11.22 -1.12
CA PRO A 120 -1.20 -11.02 -2.09
C PRO A 120 -1.66 -10.59 -3.49
N GLN A 121 -2.86 -11.01 -3.91
CA GLN A 121 -3.46 -10.61 -5.19
C GLN A 121 -3.89 -9.14 -5.24
N ALA A 122 -4.03 -8.50 -4.09
CA ALA A 122 -4.45 -7.11 -3.95
C ALA A 122 -3.32 -6.21 -3.40
N THR A 123 -2.14 -6.76 -3.12
CA THR A 123 -1.00 -6.01 -2.59
C THR A 123 -0.60 -4.87 -3.53
N GLN A 124 -0.42 -3.70 -2.94
CA GLN A 124 0.04 -2.48 -3.59
C GLN A 124 1.29 -1.98 -2.91
N THR A 125 2.04 -1.14 -3.62
CA THR A 125 3.21 -0.48 -3.08
C THR A 125 3.13 1.02 -3.34
N ALA A 126 3.39 1.82 -2.31
CA ALA A 126 3.65 3.24 -2.43
C ALA A 126 4.97 3.57 -1.75
N SER A 127 5.68 4.58 -2.24
CA SER A 127 6.88 5.08 -1.59
C SER A 127 6.94 6.60 -1.60
N LYS A 128 7.60 7.16 -0.59
CA LYS A 128 7.86 8.59 -0.46
C LYS A 128 9.30 8.79 -0.01
N THR A 129 9.95 9.80 -0.58
CA THR A 129 11.26 10.22 -0.12
C THR A 129 11.11 11.44 0.79
N VAL A 130 11.68 11.39 1.99
CA VAL A 130 11.66 12.50 2.97
C VAL A 130 13.04 12.70 3.58
N LEU A 131 13.27 13.85 4.21
CA LEU A 131 14.46 14.11 5.02
C LEU A 131 14.09 13.93 6.49
N LEU A 132 14.82 13.07 7.20
CA LEU A 132 14.76 12.96 8.65
C LEU A 132 15.93 13.73 9.25
N VAL A 133 15.71 14.39 10.38
CA VAL A 133 16.72 15.19 11.09
C VAL A 133 16.97 14.54 12.45
N PRO A 134 18.23 14.27 12.83
CA PRO A 134 18.56 13.68 14.13
C PRO A 134 17.91 14.42 15.31
N GLY A 135 17.15 13.70 16.14
CA GLY A 135 16.46 14.23 17.33
C GLY A 135 15.14 14.94 17.06
N GLU A 136 14.73 15.09 15.80
CA GLU A 136 13.44 15.68 15.43
C GLU A 136 12.43 14.58 15.12
N ASP A 137 11.63 14.22 16.13
CA ASP A 137 10.66 13.13 16.02
C ASP A 137 9.55 13.42 14.99
N VAL A 138 9.15 12.37 14.27
CA VAL A 138 8.01 12.37 13.34
C VAL A 138 6.87 11.56 13.97
N THR A 139 6.06 12.23 14.79
CA THR A 139 4.92 11.65 15.52
C THR A 139 3.57 12.11 14.94
N GLY A 140 2.46 11.98 15.70
CA GLY A 140 1.12 12.31 15.24
C GLY A 140 0.69 11.39 14.10
N ASP A 141 0.20 11.96 12.99
CA ASP A 141 -0.15 11.22 11.77
C ASP A 141 1.07 10.59 11.05
N GLY A 142 2.28 11.09 11.34
CA GLY A 142 3.53 10.57 10.80
C GLY A 142 3.66 10.69 9.28
N ILE A 143 4.43 9.78 8.69
CA ILE A 143 4.59 9.66 7.23
C ILE A 143 3.46 8.78 6.69
N THR A 144 2.52 9.39 5.97
CA THR A 144 1.39 8.67 5.36
C THR A 144 1.69 8.25 3.92
N LEU A 145 1.35 7.00 3.58
CA LEU A 145 1.46 6.41 2.26
C LEU A 145 0.12 5.86 1.81
N THR A 146 -0.43 6.40 0.72
CA THR A 146 -1.73 6.00 0.18
C THR A 146 -1.59 4.83 -0.79
N LEU A 147 -2.33 3.75 -0.56
CA LEU A 147 -2.41 2.56 -1.39
C LEU A 147 -3.76 2.49 -2.09
N HIS A 148 -3.76 2.27 -3.40
CA HIS A 148 -4.95 2.30 -4.25
C HIS A 148 -5.46 0.92 -4.60
N GLY A 149 -6.74 0.62 -4.40
CA GLY A 149 -7.32 -0.62 -4.91
C GLY A 149 -8.48 -1.21 -4.13
N PHE A 150 -8.84 -2.42 -4.55
CA PHE A 150 -9.83 -3.26 -3.86
C PHE A 150 -9.25 -4.65 -3.57
N ILE A 151 -9.67 -5.23 -2.45
CA ILE A 151 -9.56 -6.67 -2.23
C ILE A 151 -10.72 -7.32 -2.98
N VAL A 152 -10.41 -8.17 -3.96
CA VAL A 152 -11.40 -8.95 -4.73
C VAL A 152 -11.16 -10.44 -4.48
N GLU A 153 -12.20 -11.14 -4.04
CA GLU A 153 -12.18 -12.58 -3.78
C GLU A 153 -13.29 -13.28 -4.54
N VAL A 154 -12.99 -14.43 -5.15
CA VAL A 154 -14.01 -15.26 -5.81
C VAL A 154 -14.58 -16.25 -4.80
N LEU A 155 -15.86 -16.09 -4.46
CA LEU A 155 -16.61 -17.00 -3.58
C LEU A 155 -17.22 -18.16 -4.38
N LYS A 156 -17.65 -17.92 -5.62
CA LYS A 156 -18.14 -18.93 -6.56
C LYS A 156 -17.64 -18.64 -7.99
N PRO A 157 -17.31 -19.68 -8.78
CA PRO A 157 -17.26 -21.11 -8.42
C PRO A 157 -16.07 -21.43 -7.49
N SER A 158 -16.17 -22.52 -6.71
CA SER A 158 -15.11 -22.94 -5.78
C SER A 158 -13.91 -23.61 -6.48
N SER A 159 -14.16 -24.42 -7.52
CA SER A 159 -13.11 -25.11 -8.30
C SER A 159 -13.57 -25.77 -9.60
N THR A 160 -14.85 -26.13 -9.73
CA THR A 160 -15.39 -26.76 -10.95
C THR A 160 -15.53 -25.73 -12.08
N GLY A 161 -14.86 -25.97 -13.20
CA GLY A 161 -15.06 -25.18 -14.41
C GLY A 161 -16.44 -25.45 -15.01
N PRO A 162 -17.06 -24.44 -15.62
CA PRO A 162 -18.35 -24.61 -16.28
C PRO A 162 -18.25 -25.53 -17.50
N GLN A 163 -19.35 -26.19 -17.83
CA GLN A 163 -19.46 -26.92 -19.09
C GLN A 163 -19.49 -25.91 -20.24
N PRO A 164 -18.83 -26.19 -21.39
CA PRO A 164 -19.01 -25.37 -22.57
C PRO A 164 -20.50 -25.27 -22.96
N GLY A 165 -20.92 -24.09 -23.41
CA GLY A 165 -22.33 -23.81 -23.71
C GLY A 165 -23.23 -23.63 -22.49
N SER A 166 -22.71 -23.74 -21.26
CA SER A 166 -23.51 -23.57 -20.03
C SER A 166 -23.48 -22.14 -19.49
N GLU A 167 -24.25 -21.90 -18.44
CA GLU A 167 -24.14 -20.70 -17.61
C GLU A 167 -23.21 -20.93 -16.42
N LEU A 168 -22.33 -19.97 -16.13
CA LEU A 168 -21.51 -19.96 -14.92
C LEU A 168 -22.01 -18.92 -13.93
N SER A 169 -22.50 -19.37 -12.78
CA SER A 169 -22.77 -18.47 -11.64
C SER A 169 -21.46 -18.03 -11.00
N VAL A 170 -21.27 -16.72 -10.91
CA VAL A 170 -20.12 -16.08 -10.28
C VAL A 170 -20.61 -15.29 -9.06
N ARG A 171 -19.92 -15.48 -7.93
CA ARG A 171 -20.08 -14.65 -6.73
C ARG A 171 -18.72 -14.20 -6.25
N ALA A 172 -18.60 -12.93 -5.94
CA ALA A 172 -17.35 -12.33 -5.48
C ALA A 172 -17.58 -11.47 -4.25
N ARG A 173 -16.54 -11.33 -3.44
CA ARG A 173 -16.46 -10.37 -2.35
C ARG A 173 -15.54 -9.23 -2.76
N VAL A 174 -15.98 -7.99 -2.58
CA VAL A 174 -15.21 -6.77 -2.87
C VAL A 174 -15.19 -5.88 -1.64
N ARG A 175 -13.99 -5.48 -1.21
CA ARG A 175 -13.74 -4.59 -0.06
C ARG A 175 -12.67 -3.56 -0.41
N MET A 176 -12.66 -2.42 0.27
CA MET A 176 -11.51 -1.51 0.25
C MET A 176 -10.25 -2.24 0.75
N LEU A 177 -9.04 -1.75 0.45
CA LEU A 177 -7.79 -2.38 0.93
C LEU A 177 -7.71 -2.46 2.46
N CYS A 178 -8.34 -1.53 3.19
CA CYS A 178 -8.48 -1.59 4.66
C CYS A 178 -9.43 -2.70 5.16
N GLY A 179 -10.07 -3.45 4.26
CA GLY A 179 -11.15 -4.37 4.58
C GLY A 179 -12.50 -3.67 4.83
N CYS A 180 -12.58 -2.36 4.62
CA CYS A 180 -13.78 -1.56 4.84
C CYS A 180 -14.91 -2.00 3.89
N PRO A 181 -16.18 -2.00 4.37
CA PRO A 181 -17.29 -2.61 3.65
C PRO A 181 -17.72 -1.81 2.41
N THR A 182 -18.22 -2.49 1.39
CA THR A 182 -18.84 -1.90 0.20
C THR A 182 -20.29 -2.39 0.05
N GLU A 183 -21.21 -1.46 -0.21
CA GLU A 183 -22.62 -1.75 -0.46
C GLU A 183 -23.32 -0.55 -1.14
N PRO A 184 -24.43 -0.76 -1.86
CA PRO A 184 -25.21 0.32 -2.45
C PRO A 184 -25.66 1.35 -1.41
N GLY A 185 -25.37 2.62 -1.64
CA GLY A 185 -25.70 3.73 -0.74
C GLY A 185 -24.88 3.79 0.55
N GLY A 186 -23.91 2.88 0.73
CA GLY A 186 -22.99 2.89 1.86
C GLY A 186 -21.95 4.01 1.79
N MET A 187 -21.10 4.13 2.82
CA MET A 187 -20.00 5.11 2.82
C MET A 187 -19.02 4.88 1.66
N TRP A 188 -18.73 3.62 1.37
CA TRP A 188 -18.07 3.18 0.14
C TRP A 188 -19.14 2.65 -0.81
N ASP A 189 -19.84 3.60 -1.45
CA ASP A 189 -21.04 3.35 -2.23
C ASP A 189 -20.76 2.51 -3.48
N ALA A 190 -21.26 1.28 -3.47
CA ALA A 190 -21.09 0.34 -4.56
C ALA A 190 -21.83 0.71 -5.84
N ASN A 191 -22.79 1.63 -5.80
CA ASN A 191 -23.45 2.14 -7.01
C ASN A 191 -22.48 2.87 -7.94
N ARG A 192 -21.34 3.33 -7.41
CA ARG A 192 -20.27 3.98 -8.19
C ARG A 192 -19.32 2.98 -8.84
N TYR A 193 -19.41 1.70 -8.49
CA TYR A 193 -18.41 0.71 -8.88
C TYR A 193 -18.84 -0.08 -10.11
N THR A 194 -17.89 -0.36 -11.00
CA THR A 194 -18.06 -1.35 -12.07
C THR A 194 -17.43 -2.66 -11.67
N ILE A 195 -18.26 -3.66 -11.35
CA ILE A 195 -17.84 -4.99 -10.96
C ILE A 195 -18.24 -5.99 -12.05
N ARG A 196 -17.28 -6.77 -12.54
CA ARG A 196 -17.48 -7.68 -13.67
C ARG A 196 -16.70 -8.97 -13.54
N ALA A 197 -17.25 -10.02 -14.15
CA ALA A 197 -16.62 -11.31 -14.33
C ALA A 197 -16.29 -11.52 -15.81
N GLN A 198 -15.08 -11.99 -16.10
CA GLN A 198 -14.59 -12.31 -17.43
C GLN A 198 -14.15 -13.78 -17.48
N LEU A 199 -14.55 -14.47 -18.53
CA LEU A 199 -14.02 -15.78 -18.89
C LEU A 199 -12.89 -15.60 -19.90
N LEU A 200 -11.78 -16.31 -19.68
CA LEU A 200 -10.60 -16.24 -20.54
C LEU A 200 -10.23 -17.60 -21.11
N ARG A 201 -9.74 -17.58 -22.36
CA ARG A 201 -9.13 -18.70 -23.05
C ARG A 201 -7.94 -18.18 -23.84
N ASP A 202 -6.79 -18.86 -23.71
CA ASP A 202 -5.55 -18.50 -24.40
C ASP A 202 -5.15 -17.02 -24.20
N GLY A 203 -5.44 -16.47 -23.01
CA GLY A 203 -5.20 -15.07 -22.66
C GLY A 203 -6.25 -14.07 -23.16
N ALA A 204 -7.13 -14.45 -24.08
CA ALA A 204 -8.20 -13.61 -24.61
C ALA A 204 -9.47 -13.69 -23.75
N VAL A 205 -10.20 -12.58 -23.63
CA VAL A 205 -11.54 -12.55 -23.03
C VAL A 205 -12.53 -13.12 -24.02
N VAL A 206 -13.24 -14.19 -23.64
CA VAL A 206 -14.20 -14.89 -24.50
C VAL A 206 -15.65 -14.69 -24.07
N ALA A 207 -15.88 -14.23 -22.83
CA ALA A 207 -17.18 -13.78 -22.35
C ALA A 207 -17.00 -12.84 -21.14
N GLU A 208 -17.96 -11.96 -20.91
CA GLU A 208 -18.01 -11.04 -19.77
C GLU A 208 -19.45 -10.87 -19.31
N ALA A 209 -19.66 -10.70 -18.00
CA ALA A 209 -20.94 -10.25 -17.45
C ALA A 209 -20.73 -9.32 -16.23
N PRO A 210 -21.64 -8.37 -15.99
CA PRO A 210 -21.62 -7.57 -14.78
C PRO A 210 -21.99 -8.41 -13.54
N LEU A 211 -21.45 -8.02 -12.38
CA LEU A 211 -21.88 -8.53 -11.08
C LEU A 211 -22.64 -7.43 -10.33
N ALA A 212 -23.84 -7.74 -9.87
CA ALA A 212 -24.69 -6.83 -9.10
C ALA A 212 -24.64 -7.16 -7.61
N PHE A 213 -25.03 -6.22 -6.75
CA PHE A 213 -25.11 -6.43 -5.31
C PHE A 213 -26.02 -7.63 -4.98
N ALA A 214 -25.50 -8.57 -4.21
CA ALA A 214 -26.15 -9.86 -3.96
C ALA A 214 -26.99 -9.88 -2.68
N GLY A 215 -27.37 -8.71 -2.15
CA GLY A 215 -28.15 -8.57 -0.91
C GLY A 215 -27.35 -8.77 0.38
N THR A 216 -26.03 -8.87 0.31
CA THR A 216 -25.13 -9.04 1.46
C THR A 216 -23.94 -8.11 1.28
N THR A 217 -23.63 -7.29 2.30
CA THR A 217 -22.50 -6.36 2.29
C THR A 217 -21.24 -7.03 1.77
N ASN A 218 -20.51 -6.33 0.89
CA ASN A 218 -19.34 -6.80 0.13
C ASN A 218 -19.60 -7.85 -0.95
N GLU A 219 -20.77 -8.47 -1.06
CA GLU A 219 -20.98 -9.58 -1.98
C GLU A 219 -21.75 -9.19 -3.24
N TYR A 220 -21.20 -9.61 -4.38
CA TYR A 220 -21.71 -9.31 -5.71
C TYR A 220 -21.83 -10.59 -6.52
N ALA A 221 -22.90 -10.72 -7.31
CA ALA A 221 -23.21 -11.92 -8.05
C ALA A 221 -23.72 -11.63 -9.46
N GLY A 222 -23.52 -12.59 -10.35
CA GLY A 222 -23.99 -12.54 -11.73
C GLY A 222 -23.75 -13.88 -12.41
N THR A 223 -24.20 -13.99 -13.65
CA THR A 223 -24.06 -15.19 -14.46
C THR A 223 -23.35 -14.84 -15.76
N VAL A 224 -22.33 -15.62 -16.12
CA VAL A 224 -21.59 -15.47 -17.38
C VAL A 224 -21.92 -16.66 -18.28
N SER A 225 -22.37 -16.40 -19.51
CA SER A 225 -22.58 -17.45 -20.52
C SER A 225 -21.23 -17.97 -21.00
N VAL A 226 -21.03 -19.28 -20.94
CA VAL A 226 -19.75 -19.93 -21.26
C VAL A 226 -19.78 -20.30 -22.74
N PRO A 227 -18.86 -19.80 -23.56
CA PRO A 227 -18.85 -20.13 -24.99
C PRO A 227 -18.75 -21.63 -25.24
N GLU A 228 -19.22 -22.11 -26.40
CA GLU A 228 -19.09 -23.52 -26.84
C GLU A 228 -17.63 -23.99 -26.91
N ALA A 229 -16.73 -23.06 -27.22
CA ALA A 229 -15.31 -23.35 -27.12
C ALA A 229 -14.97 -23.74 -25.67
N GLY A 230 -15.52 -23.03 -24.67
CA GLY A 230 -15.27 -23.13 -23.24
C GLY A 230 -14.37 -22.01 -22.71
N ALA A 231 -13.96 -22.10 -21.45
CA ALA A 231 -13.03 -21.16 -20.81
C ALA A 231 -12.00 -21.89 -19.94
N THR A 232 -10.86 -21.24 -19.70
CA THR A 232 -9.73 -21.79 -18.91
C THR A 232 -9.47 -21.00 -17.63
N ARG A 233 -9.87 -19.74 -17.57
CA ARG A 233 -9.71 -18.88 -16.39
C ARG A 233 -10.93 -18.01 -16.19
N LEU A 234 -11.19 -17.67 -14.93
CA LEU A 234 -12.13 -16.64 -14.50
C LEU A 234 -11.34 -15.47 -13.93
N ARG A 235 -11.61 -14.27 -14.42
CA ARG A 235 -11.14 -13.01 -13.85
C ARG A 235 -12.33 -12.24 -13.29
N VAL A 236 -12.24 -11.80 -12.05
CA VAL A 236 -13.20 -10.86 -11.47
C VAL A 236 -12.49 -9.55 -11.20
N MET A 237 -13.13 -8.43 -11.54
CA MET A 237 -12.58 -7.08 -11.36
C MET A 237 -13.59 -6.16 -10.72
N ALA A 238 -13.10 -5.24 -9.90
CA ALA A 238 -13.84 -4.12 -9.32
C ALA A 238 -13.12 -2.81 -9.61
N GLN A 239 -13.88 -1.76 -9.89
CA GLN A 239 -13.35 -0.49 -10.40
C GLN A 239 -14.16 0.69 -9.86
N ASP A 240 -13.49 1.66 -9.26
CA ASP A 240 -13.94 3.03 -9.01
C ASP A 240 -12.94 3.96 -9.70
N ALA A 241 -13.25 4.37 -10.92
CA ALA A 241 -12.32 5.12 -11.76
C ALA A 241 -12.05 6.52 -11.18
N ASP A 242 -13.05 7.17 -10.59
CA ASP A 242 -12.94 8.53 -10.05
C ASP A 242 -11.99 8.59 -8.85
N ARG A 243 -11.86 7.48 -8.11
CA ARG A 243 -10.95 7.36 -6.98
C ARG A 243 -9.70 6.55 -7.29
N ILE A 244 -9.57 6.03 -8.51
CA ILE A 244 -8.42 5.20 -8.92
C ILE A 244 -8.30 3.97 -8.00
N ASN A 245 -9.44 3.37 -7.61
CA ASN A 245 -9.44 2.10 -6.90
C ASN A 245 -9.77 0.99 -7.89
N PHE A 246 -8.80 0.13 -8.16
CA PHE A 246 -8.95 -1.02 -9.05
C PHE A 246 -8.49 -2.28 -8.33
N GLY A 247 -9.22 -3.38 -8.52
CA GLY A 247 -8.83 -4.69 -8.00
C GLY A 247 -9.21 -5.78 -8.98
N ALA A 248 -8.35 -6.80 -9.09
CA ALA A 248 -8.58 -7.93 -9.97
C ALA A 248 -8.05 -9.21 -9.34
N VAL A 249 -8.77 -10.31 -9.55
CA VAL A 249 -8.29 -11.66 -9.21
C VAL A 249 -8.56 -12.57 -10.40
N THR A 250 -7.57 -13.37 -10.79
CA THR A 250 -7.70 -14.33 -11.89
C THR A 250 -7.39 -15.74 -11.39
N ARG A 251 -8.35 -16.65 -11.48
CA ARG A 251 -8.21 -18.05 -11.07
C ARG A 251 -8.37 -18.99 -12.26
N PRO A 252 -7.62 -20.11 -12.32
CA PRO A 252 -7.89 -21.15 -13.30
C PRO A 252 -9.28 -21.77 -13.06
N LEU A 253 -9.95 -22.16 -14.14
CA LEU A 253 -11.14 -22.99 -14.12
C LEU A 253 -10.71 -24.40 -14.45
N SER A 254 -10.93 -25.35 -13.54
CA SER A 254 -10.60 -26.76 -13.80
C SER A 254 -11.55 -27.29 -14.87
N GLN A 255 -11.05 -27.75 -16.00
CA GLN A 255 -11.88 -28.51 -16.93
C GLN A 255 -12.15 -29.89 -16.31
N LYS A 256 -13.40 -30.33 -16.37
CA LYS A 256 -13.74 -31.74 -16.09
C LYS A 256 -13.42 -32.58 -17.31
#